data_AF-A0A4Q3TBE3-F1
#
_entry.id   AF-A0A4Q3TBE3-F1
#
_cell.length_a   1.000
_cell.length_b   1.000
_cell.length_c   1.000
_cell.angle_alpha   90.00
_cell.angle_beta   90.00
_cell.angle_gamma   90.00
#
_symmetry.space_group_name_H-M   'P 1'
#
loop_
_entity.id
_entity.type
_entity.pdbx_description
1 polymer ?
#
loop_
_entity_poly.entity_id
_entity_poly.type
_entity_poly.pdbx_seq_one_letter_code
_entity_poly.pdbx_strand_id
1 'polypeptide(L)'
;MSNDDRDPSSPSLINRRRLVQGMAAALPLAGLPGWAQAQAFPTAKVNTTKLAVTDTEVTVGQLHSATGTMAISETGSIQAEQLAIDQINAAGGVLGRKIK
;
A
#
# COMPACT_ATOMS: atom_id res chain seq x y z
N MET A 1 -60.65 -34.90 32.29
CA MET A 1 -60.13 -34.61 30.95
C MET A 1 -59.48 -33.23 30.99
N SER A 2 -58.15 -33.18 30.91
CA SER A 2 -57.40 -31.97 30.58
C SER A 2 -57.63 -31.63 29.11
N ASN A 3 -57.51 -30.34 28.76
CA ASN A 3 -57.10 -29.75 27.48
C ASN A 3 -57.69 -28.33 27.42
N ASP A 4 -57.00 -27.27 27.08
CA ASP A 4 -55.59 -27.02 26.82
C ASP A 4 -55.50 -25.49 26.71
N ASP A 5 -54.47 -24.90 27.30
CA ASP A 5 -54.27 -23.45 27.39
C ASP A 5 -53.94 -22.88 25.99
N ARG A 6 -54.75 -21.93 25.52
CA ARG A 6 -54.40 -21.12 24.34
C ARG A 6 -53.55 -19.93 24.79
N ASP A 7 -52.24 -20.11 24.76
CA ASP A 7 -51.26 -19.01 24.87
C ASP A 7 -51.13 -18.26 23.52
N PRO A 8 -51.42 -16.95 23.44
CA PRO A 8 -51.31 -16.16 22.21
C PRO A 8 -49.88 -15.68 21.88
N SER A 9 -48.84 -16.14 22.58
CA SER A 9 -47.48 -15.58 22.47
C SER A 9 -46.47 -16.39 21.64
N SER A 10 -46.86 -16.95 20.49
CA SER A 10 -45.90 -17.58 19.56
C SER A 10 -45.47 -16.60 18.45
N PRO A 11 -44.27 -15.97 18.53
CA PRO A 11 -43.78 -15.11 17.45
C PRO A 11 -43.42 -15.98 16.24
N SER A 12 -44.03 -15.64 15.10
CA SER A 12 -43.96 -16.41 13.86
C SER A 12 -42.51 -16.74 13.46
N LEU A 13 -42.26 -18.03 13.19
CA LEU A 13 -40.99 -18.56 12.66
C LEU A 13 -40.61 -17.93 11.30
N ILE A 14 -41.57 -17.29 10.63
CA ILE A 14 -41.45 -16.64 9.32
C ILE A 14 -40.64 -15.34 9.40
N ASN A 15 -40.68 -14.61 10.52
CA ASN A 15 -39.94 -13.35 10.69
C ASN A 15 -38.45 -13.54 11.05
N ARG A 16 -38.09 -14.65 11.68
CA ARG A 16 -36.69 -14.92 12.06
C ARG A 16 -35.80 -15.21 10.86
N ARG A 17 -36.37 -15.87 9.84
CA ARG A 17 -35.63 -16.31 8.65
C ARG A 17 -35.25 -15.14 7.72
N ARG A 18 -36.10 -14.11 7.65
CA ARG A 18 -35.83 -12.88 6.89
C ARG A 18 -34.82 -11.95 7.57
N LEU A 19 -34.75 -11.95 8.91
CA LEU A 19 -33.74 -11.19 9.66
C LEU A 19 -32.33 -11.78 9.48
N VAL A 20 -32.19 -13.11 9.51
CA VAL A 20 -30.90 -13.80 9.26
C VAL A 20 -30.44 -13.63 7.80
N GLN A 21 -31.37 -13.63 6.85
CA GLN A 21 -31.06 -13.33 5.44
C GLN A 21 -30.65 -11.86 5.22
N GLY A 22 -31.18 -10.92 6.01
CA GLY A 22 -30.75 -9.51 5.99
C GLY A 22 -29.36 -9.28 6.59
N MET A 23 -28.98 -10.03 7.62
CA MET A 23 -27.65 -9.91 8.25
C MET A 23 -26.53 -10.59 7.44
N ALA A 24 -26.83 -11.64 6.67
CA ALA A 24 -25.83 -12.30 5.82
C ALA A 24 -25.40 -11.47 4.60
N ALA A 25 -26.22 -10.52 4.15
CA ALA A 25 -25.93 -9.68 2.98
C ALA A 25 -25.07 -8.44 3.28
N ALA A 26 -24.88 -8.07 4.55
CA ALA A 26 -24.12 -6.89 4.97
C ALA A 26 -22.64 -7.17 5.30
N LEU A 27 -22.18 -8.42 5.17
CA LEU A 27 -20.87 -8.89 5.67
C LEU A 27 -19.82 -9.34 4.62
N PRO A 28 -19.75 -8.86 3.34
CA PRO A 28 -18.52 -9.04 2.57
C PRO A 28 -17.59 -7.82 2.57
N LEU A 29 -18.04 -6.61 2.91
CA LEU A 29 -17.21 -5.40 2.79
C LEU A 29 -16.30 -5.11 4.00
N ALA A 30 -16.43 -5.85 5.09
CA ALA A 30 -15.59 -5.71 6.29
C ALA A 30 -14.39 -6.69 6.33
N GLY A 31 -14.19 -7.49 5.28
CA GLY A 31 -13.19 -8.57 5.23
C GLY A 31 -11.85 -8.20 4.57
N LEU A 32 -11.68 -6.98 4.06
CA LEU A 32 -10.34 -6.50 3.71
C LEU A 32 -9.65 -6.08 5.00
N PRO A 33 -8.54 -6.70 5.40
CA PRO A 33 -7.75 -6.20 6.52
C PRO A 33 -7.16 -4.86 6.11
N GLY A 34 -7.88 -3.76 6.41
CA GLY A 34 -7.33 -2.40 6.39
C GLY A 34 -6.16 -2.22 7.36
N TRP A 35 -5.83 -3.26 8.13
CA TRP A 35 -4.74 -3.34 9.11
C TRP A 35 -3.57 -4.22 8.67
N ALA A 36 -3.58 -4.78 7.47
CA ALA A 36 -2.36 -5.30 6.87
C ALA A 36 -1.51 -4.14 6.30
N GLN A 37 -1.29 -3.10 7.10
CA GLN A 37 -0.22 -2.14 6.83
C GLN A 37 1.09 -2.90 7.09
N ALA A 38 1.80 -3.25 6.03
CA ALA A 38 3.17 -3.72 6.16
C ALA A 38 3.91 -2.72 7.05
N GLN A 39 4.43 -3.17 8.18
CA GLN A 39 5.07 -2.31 9.15
C GLN A 39 6.28 -1.63 8.48
N ALA A 40 6.14 -0.36 8.11
CA ALA A 40 7.25 0.42 7.59
C ALA A 40 8.27 0.57 8.73
N PHE A 41 9.36 -0.19 8.67
CA PHE A 41 10.46 0.01 9.60
C PHE A 41 11.05 1.40 9.34
N PRO A 42 11.26 2.23 10.37
CA PRO A 42 11.90 3.52 10.19
C PRO A 42 13.22 3.35 9.43
N THR A 43 13.41 4.10 8.33
CA THR A 43 14.58 3.95 7.46
C THR A 43 15.88 4.12 8.26
N ALA A 44 15.87 4.97 9.29
CA ALA A 44 16.98 5.16 10.21
C ALA A 44 17.41 3.88 10.94
N LYS A 45 16.50 2.93 11.21
CA LYS A 45 16.82 1.67 11.90
C LYS A 45 17.49 0.66 10.97
N VAL A 46 17.17 0.71 9.67
CA VAL A 46 17.65 -0.26 8.68
C VAL A 46 18.79 0.29 7.81
N ASN A 47 18.97 1.61 7.74
CA ASN A 47 20.10 2.25 7.06
C ASN A 47 21.37 2.16 7.93
N THR A 48 22.01 1.01 7.94
CA THR A 48 23.26 0.77 8.67
C THR A 48 24.47 1.44 8.00
N THR A 49 24.34 1.80 6.73
CA THR A 49 25.41 2.36 5.90
C THR A 49 25.60 3.87 6.10
N LYS A 50 24.70 4.55 6.81
CA LYS A 50 24.70 6.02 7.00
C LYS A 50 24.72 6.80 5.69
N LEU A 51 24.16 6.22 4.63
CA LEU A 51 24.02 6.90 3.34
C LEU A 51 22.82 7.85 3.41
N ALA A 52 22.76 8.82 2.50
CA ALA A 52 21.69 9.82 2.43
C ALA A 52 20.36 9.21 1.94
N VAL A 53 19.73 8.44 2.82
CA VAL A 53 18.47 7.73 2.57
C VAL A 53 17.53 8.04 3.72
N THR A 54 16.39 8.64 3.39
CA THR A 54 15.33 8.99 4.33
C THR A 54 14.12 8.09 4.12
N ASP A 55 13.06 8.30 4.89
CA ASP A 55 11.79 7.60 4.69
C ASP A 55 11.10 7.95 3.35
N THR A 56 11.56 9.00 2.67
CA THR A 56 10.91 9.50 1.44
C THR A 56 11.85 9.64 0.25
N GLU A 57 13.17 9.70 0.48
CA GLU A 57 14.15 10.00 -0.56
C GLU A 57 15.38 9.11 -0.47
N VAL A 58 15.98 8.83 -1.63
CA VAL A 58 17.32 8.25 -1.79
C VAL A 58 18.13 9.27 -2.57
N THR A 59 19.15 9.86 -1.94
CA THR A 59 20.06 10.77 -2.65
C THR A 59 21.16 9.99 -3.34
N VAL A 60 21.32 10.23 -4.64
CA VAL A 60 22.37 9.65 -5.49
C VAL A 60 23.24 10.77 -6.06
N GLY A 61 24.44 10.42 -6.49
CA GLY A 61 25.34 11.34 -7.18
C GLY A 61 25.77 10.74 -8.50
N GLN A 62 25.57 11.47 -9.59
CA GLN A 62 26.17 11.17 -10.88
C GLN A 62 27.56 11.79 -10.97
N LEU A 63 28.59 10.96 -11.10
CA LEU A 63 29.95 11.41 -11.35
C LEU A 63 30.31 11.13 -12.81
N HIS A 64 30.15 12.16 -13.65
CA HIS A 64 30.43 12.15 -15.08
C HIS A 64 31.18 13.42 -15.50
N SER A 65 31.95 13.35 -16.58
CA SER A 65 32.53 14.51 -17.25
C SER A 65 31.45 15.25 -18.03
N ALA A 66 30.80 16.23 -17.41
CA ALA A 66 29.87 17.12 -18.10
C ALA A 66 30.59 18.15 -19.01
N THR A 67 31.91 18.29 -18.88
CA THR A 67 32.75 19.23 -19.64
C THR A 67 34.11 18.60 -19.99
N GLY A 68 34.90 19.29 -20.82
CA GLY A 68 36.22 18.80 -21.27
C GLY A 68 36.13 17.85 -22.48
N THR A 69 37.24 17.16 -22.77
CA THR A 69 37.36 16.30 -23.97
C THR A 69 36.45 15.08 -23.96
N MET A 70 35.91 14.70 -22.79
CA MET A 70 35.00 13.57 -22.61
C MET A 70 33.51 13.95 -22.64
N ALA A 71 33.17 15.25 -22.63
CA ALA A 71 31.79 15.72 -22.47
C ALA A 71 30.81 15.11 -23.49
N ILE A 72 31.22 15.05 -24.76
CA ILE A 72 30.37 14.51 -25.84
C ILE A 72 30.12 13.02 -25.64
N SER A 73 31.15 12.26 -25.27
CA SER A 73 31.04 10.81 -25.03
C SER A 73 30.19 10.48 -23.80
N GLU A 74 30.09 11.39 -22.83
CA GLU A 74 29.36 11.15 -21.58
C GLU A 74 27.95 11.75 -21.54
N THR A 75 27.64 12.73 -22.39
CA THR A 75 26.32 13.41 -22.41
C THR A 75 25.16 12.43 -22.59
N GLY A 76 25.30 11.44 -23.48
CA GLY A 76 24.26 10.43 -23.71
C GLY A 76 23.98 9.58 -22.47
N SER A 77 25.03 9.18 -21.74
CA SER A 77 24.89 8.41 -20.49
C SER A 77 24.22 9.22 -19.39
N ILE A 78 24.61 10.50 -19.23
CA ILE A 78 23.99 11.40 -18.24
C ILE A 78 22.48 11.52 -18.49
N GLN A 79 22.07 11.78 -19.73
CA GLN A 79 20.66 11.91 -20.10
C GLN A 79 19.88 10.61 -19.92
N ALA A 80 20.49 9.47 -20.28
CA ALA A 80 19.86 8.17 -20.13
C ALA A 80 19.62 7.81 -18.66
N GLU A 81 20.57 8.11 -17.77
CA GLU A 81 20.41 7.88 -16.34
C GLU A 81 19.38 8.84 -15.71
N GLN A 82 19.36 10.11 -16.09
CA GLN A 82 18.34 11.04 -15.61
C GLN A 82 16.93 10.60 -16.06
N LEU A 83 16.79 10.14 -17.32
CA LEU A 83 15.53 9.58 -17.81
C LEU A 83 15.13 8.33 -17.02
N ALA A 84 16.08 7.45 -16.71
CA ALA A 84 15.82 6.27 -15.89
C ALA A 84 15.36 6.64 -14.47
N ILE A 85 15.99 7.64 -13.85
CA ILE A 85 15.60 8.18 -12.55
C ILE A 85 14.15 8.71 -12.61
N ASP A 86 13.81 9.48 -13.64
CA ASP A 86 12.47 10.04 -13.81
C ASP A 86 11.42 8.93 -13.99
N GLN A 87 11.73 7.90 -14.78
CA GLN A 87 10.85 6.75 -14.99
C GLN A 87 10.66 5.93 -13.70
N ILE A 88 11.73 5.68 -12.95
CA ILE A 88 11.66 4.97 -11.66
C ILE A 88 10.82 5.77 -10.66
N ASN A 89 11.04 7.08 -10.58
CA ASN A 89 10.26 7.96 -9.71
C ASN A 89 8.77 7.99 -10.10
N ALA A 90 8.47 8.04 -11.40
CA ALA A 90 7.10 7.95 -11.91
C ALA A 90 6.44 6.59 -11.59
N ALA A 91 7.22 5.51 -11.55
CA ALA A 91 6.77 4.18 -11.15
C ALA A 91 6.65 3.96 -9.63
N GLY A 92 6.84 5.01 -8.81
CA GLY A 92 6.71 4.95 -7.34
C GLY A 92 8.04 4.88 -6.59
N GLY A 93 9.17 5.07 -7.27
CA GLY A 93 10.48 5.12 -6.66
C GLY A 93 10.97 3.76 -6.13
N VAL A 94 12.03 3.79 -5.33
CA VAL A 94 12.63 2.58 -4.74
C VAL A 94 12.06 2.33 -3.36
N LEU A 95 11.21 1.30 -3.24
CA LEU A 95 10.47 1.00 -2.00
C LEU A 95 9.67 2.21 -1.50
N GLY A 96 9.06 2.96 -2.43
CA GLY A 96 8.29 4.17 -2.11
C GLY A 96 9.11 5.45 -1.92
N ARG A 97 10.44 5.39 -2.08
CA ARG A 97 11.33 6.55 -1.92
C ARG A 97 11.74 7.10 -3.28
N LYS A 98 11.65 8.43 -3.45
CA LYS A 98 12.09 9.11 -4.66
C LYS A 98 13.61 9.16 -4.73
N ILE A 99 14.17 8.88 -5.90
CA ILE A 99 15.58 9.09 -6.21
C ILE A 99 15.78 10.58 -6.50
N LYS A 100 16.81 11.16 -5.90
CA LYS A 100 17.17 12.58 -6.03
C LYS A 100 18.66 12.74 -6.26
#